data_AF-A0A0E2B5S0-F1
#
_entry.id   AF-A0A0E2B5S0-F1
#
_cell.length_a   1.000
_cell.length_b   1.000
_cell.length_c   1.000
_cell.angle_alpha   90.00
_cell.angle_beta   90.00
_cell.angle_gamma   90.00
#
_symmetry.space_group_name_H-M   'P 1'
#
loop_
_entity.id
_entity.type
_entity.pdbx_description
1 polymer ?
#
loop_
_entity_poly.entity_id
_entity_poly.type
_entity_poly.pdbx_seq_one_letter_code
_entity_poly.pdbx_strand_id
1 'polypeptide(L)' 'MGNIPRTFLIYRKIVKSIYVSQSKENVALIDSGPIVALFNSKDKFHRSIYNFIKSYKGSLFSTWAVVTEVIYFLFR' A
#
# COMPACT_ATOMS: atom_id res chain seq x y z
N MET A 1 46.84 -3.40 0.88
CA MET A 1 45.43 -2.96 0.74
C MET A 1 45.27 -2.30 -0.63
N GLY A 2 44.55 -2.96 -1.56
CA GLY A 2 44.40 -2.47 -2.94
C GLY A 2 43.44 -1.29 -3.04
N ASN A 3 43.82 -0.26 -3.78
CA ASN A 3 42.96 0.89 -4.05
C ASN A 3 41.71 0.45 -4.82
N ILE A 4 40.54 0.59 -4.19
CA ILE A 4 39.27 0.34 -4.85
C ILE A 4 39.10 1.40 -5.95
N PRO A 5 38.92 1.00 -7.23
CA PRO A 5 38.85 1.95 -8.33
C PRO A 5 37.69 2.94 -8.12
N ARG A 6 37.95 4.23 -8.39
CA ARG A 6 36.99 5.34 -8.19
C ARG A 6 35.66 5.10 -8.90
N THR A 7 35.69 4.43 -10.06
CA THR A 7 34.53 3.96 -10.81
C THR A 7 33.64 3.03 -10.00
N PHE A 8 34.19 2.07 -9.25
CA PHE A 8 33.43 1.17 -8.40
C PHE A 8 32.71 1.91 -7.26
N LEU A 9 33.34 2.97 -6.73
CA LEU A 9 32.73 3.85 -5.72
C LEU A 9 31.57 4.68 -6.29
N ILE A 10 31.71 5.16 -7.53
CA ILE A 10 30.67 5.89 -8.26
C ILE A 10 29.48 4.96 -8.55
N TYR A 11 29.73 3.75 -9.06
CA TYR A 11 28.69 2.75 -9.26
C TYR A 11 27.94 2.43 -7.96
N ARG A 12 28.64 2.21 -6.84
CA ARG A 12 27.99 2.04 -5.52
C ARG A 12 27.15 3.23 -5.09
N LYS A 13 27.60 4.48 -5.36
CA LYS A 13 26.85 5.70 -5.02
C LYS A 13 25.60 5.84 -5.89
N ILE A 14 25.71 5.61 -7.20
CA ILE A 14 24.59 5.72 -8.14
C ILE A 14 23.56 4.62 -7.86
N VAL A 15 23.99 3.37 -7.70
CA VAL A 15 23.09 2.26 -7.33
C VAL A 15 22.44 2.55 -5.97
N LYS A 16 23.17 3.02 -4.95
CA LYS A 16 22.53 3.45 -3.70
C LYS A 16 21.54 4.58 -3.90
N SER A 17 21.82 5.57 -4.77
CA SER A 17 20.91 6.68 -5.02
C SER A 17 19.63 6.26 -5.75
N ILE A 18 19.71 5.27 -6.64
CA ILE A 18 18.56 4.74 -7.38
C ILE A 18 17.70 3.82 -6.49
N TYR A 19 18.31 3.04 -5.60
CA TYR A 19 17.57 2.21 -4.63
C TYR A 19 17.14 2.96 -3.36
N VAL A 20 17.63 4.19 -3.13
CA VAL A 20 17.23 5.08 -2.02
C VAL A 20 16.20 6.10 -2.52
N SER A 21 15.11 5.58 -3.08
CA SER A 21 13.80 6.22 -2.95
C SER A 21 12.82 5.16 -2.46
N GLN A 22 13.18 4.53 -1.33
CA GLN A 22 12.24 3.74 -0.55
C GLN A 22 11.29 4.75 0.10
N SER A 23 10.06 4.83 -0.41
CA SER A 23 9.00 5.59 0.25
C SER A 23 8.96 5.16 1.71
N LYS A 24 9.20 6.11 2.62
CA LYS A 24 9.25 5.89 4.07
C LYS A 24 7.91 5.46 4.69
N GLU A 25 6.88 5.27 3.87
CA GLU A 25 5.49 5.10 4.29
C GLU A 25 4.97 3.72 3.96
N ASN A 26 4.20 3.15 4.88
CA ASN A 26 3.49 1.90 4.64
C ASN A 26 2.37 2.17 3.64
N VAL A 27 2.47 1.58 2.46
CA VAL A 27 1.46 1.67 1.42
C VAL A 27 0.82 0.30 1.25
N ALA A 28 -0.50 0.23 1.32
CA ALA A 28 -1.25 -0.99 1.08
C ALA A 28 -2.34 -0.76 0.04
N LEU A 29 -2.55 -1.76 -0.82
CA LEU A 29 -3.67 -1.81 -1.74
C LEU A 29 -4.88 -2.42 -1.02
N ILE A 30 -6.04 -1.76 -1.14
CA ILE A 30 -7.30 -2.21 -0.55
C ILE A 30 -8.26 -2.69 -1.66
N ASP A 31 -8.78 -3.89 -1.47
CA ASP A 31 -9.68 -4.59 -2.39
C ASP A 31 -11.16 -4.31 -2.07
N SER A 32 -12.08 -4.76 -2.92
CA SER A 32 -13.52 -4.50 -2.81
C SER A 32 -14.13 -5.08 -1.53
N GLY A 33 -13.78 -6.32 -1.16
CA GLY A 33 -14.31 -6.99 0.03
C GLY A 33 -14.16 -6.17 1.33
N PRO A 34 -12.93 -5.75 1.71
CA PRO A 34 -12.73 -4.86 2.85
C PRO A 34 -13.51 -3.55 2.77
N ILE A 35 -13.61 -2.92 1.59
CA ILE A 35 -14.36 -1.67 1.44
C ILE A 35 -15.87 -1.91 1.65
N VAL A 36 -16.43 -2.97 1.05
CA VAL A 36 -17.84 -3.34 1.24
C VAL A 36 -18.12 -3.63 2.72
N ALA A 37 -17.27 -4.42 3.37
CA ALA A 37 -17.41 -4.72 4.81
C ALA A 37 -17.28 -3.46 5.69
N LEU A 38 -16.46 -2.49 5.30
CA LEU A 38 -16.35 -1.21 6.01
C LEU A 38 -17.66 -0.42 5.95
N PHE A 39 -18.32 -0.37 4.79
CA PHE A 39 -19.53 0.44 4.59
C PHE A 39 -20.84 -0.31 4.87
N ASN A 40 -20.82 -1.63 4.97
CA ASN A 40 -21.96 -2.44 5.37
C ASN A 40 -21.85 -2.85 6.85
N SER A 41 -22.56 -2.16 7.75
CA SER A 41 -22.52 -2.45 9.19
C SER A 41 -23.08 -3.81 9.59
N LYS A 42 -23.85 -4.47 8.70
CA LYS A 42 -24.37 -5.82 8.89
C LYS A 42 -23.39 -6.89 8.41
N ASP A 43 -22.31 -6.52 7.72
CA ASP A 43 -21.29 -7.47 7.28
C ASP A 43 -20.57 -8.08 8.49
N LYS A 44 -20.40 -9.39 8.50
CA LYS A 44 -19.76 -10.13 9.59
C LYS A 44 -18.31 -9.69 9.85
N PHE A 45 -17.64 -9.11 8.86
CA PHE A 45 -16.27 -8.61 8.95
C PHE A 45 -16.18 -7.11 9.28
N HIS A 46 -17.30 -6.39 9.32
CA HIS A 46 -17.34 -4.94 9.54
C HIS A 46 -16.46 -4.49 10.70
N ARG A 47 -16.63 -5.12 11.87
CA ARG A 47 -15.88 -4.75 13.08
C ARG A 47 -14.38 -5.01 12.96
N SER A 48 -14.00 -6.09 12.27
CA SER A 48 -12.58 -6.43 12.05
C SER A 48 -11.91 -5.43 11.12
N ILE A 49 -12.57 -5.11 9.99
CA ILE A 49 -12.05 -4.14 9.02
C ILE A 49 -12.02 -2.72 9.61
N TYR A 50 -13.07 -2.32 10.31
CA TYR A 50 -13.12 -1.03 10.99
C TYR A 50 -11.92 -0.86 11.95
N ASN A 51 -11.66 -1.88 12.78
CA ASN A 51 -10.51 -1.86 13.71
C ASN A 51 -9.17 -1.85 12.97
N PHE A 52 -9.03 -2.64 11.90
CA PHE A 52 -7.83 -2.65 11.07
C PHE A 52 -7.54 -1.25 10.50
N ILE A 53 -8.51 -0.64 9.80
CA ILE A 53 -8.36 0.69 9.19
C ILE A 53 -8.06 1.76 10.24
N LYS A 54 -8.72 1.71 11.40
CA LYS A 54 -8.46 2.63 12.51
C LYS A 54 -7.03 2.51 13.06
N SER A 55 -6.47 1.31 13.06
CA SER A 55 -5.11 1.04 13.57
C SER A 55 -4.01 1.24 12.53
N TYR A 56 -4.35 1.16 11.24
CA TYR A 56 -3.39 1.22 10.14
C TYR A 56 -2.69 2.58 10.09
N LYS A 57 -1.36 2.54 9.99
CA LYS A 57 -0.50 3.74 9.90
C LYS A 57 0.20 3.73 8.53
N GLY A 58 -0.43 4.39 7.58
CA GLY A 58 0.03 4.45 6.21
C GLY A 58 -1.06 4.92 5.25
N SER A 59 -0.78 4.83 3.96
CA SER A 59 -1.73 5.16 2.90
C SER A 59 -2.39 3.89 2.35
N LEU A 60 -3.70 3.98 2.11
CA LEU A 60 -4.48 2.95 1.42
C LEU A 60 -4.80 3.42 0.02
N PHE A 61 -4.51 2.60 -0.98
CA PHE A 61 -4.81 2.87 -2.38
C PHE A 61 -5.72 1.79 -2.96
N SER A 62 -6.52 2.16 -3.94
CA SER A 62 -7.34 1.21 -4.68
C SER A 62 -7.37 1.57 -6.17
N THR A 63 -8.09 0.79 -6.96
CA THR A 63 -8.23 1.02 -8.41
C THR A 63 -9.66 1.42 -8.75
N TRP A 64 -9.84 1.98 -9.96
CA TRP A 64 -11.17 2.33 -10.45
C TRP A 64 -12.09 1.10 -10.57
N ALA A 65 -11.54 -0.05 -10.98
CA ALA A 65 -12.29 -1.30 -11.07
C ALA A 65 -12.87 -1.73 -9.71
N VAL A 66 -12.06 -1.66 -8.65
CA VAL A 66 -12.50 -1.96 -7.28
C VAL A 66 -13.60 -1.00 -6.84
N VAL A 67 -13.47 0.30 -7.12
CA VAL A 67 -14.52 1.29 -6.79
C VAL A 67 -15.84 0.95 -7.49
N THR A 68 -15.81 0.58 -8.78
CA THR A 68 -17.02 0.20 -9.50
C THR A 68 -17.68 -1.06 -8.94
N GLU A 69 -16.89 -2.05 -8.50
CA GLU A 69 -17.39 -3.27 -7.87
C GLU A 69 -18.03 -3.00 -6.50
N VAL A 70 -17.39 -2.15 -5.67
CA VAL A 70 -17.94 -1.71 -4.38
C VAL A 70 -19.30 -1.04 -4.56
N ILE A 71 -19.42 -0.13 -5.52
CA ILE A 71 -20.69 0.54 -5.82
C ILE A 71 -21.75 -0.49 -6.23
N TYR A 72 -21.40 -1.44 -7.10
CA TYR A 72 -22.33 -2.49 -7.49
C TYR A 72 -22.84 -3.32 -6.30
N PHE A 73 -21.98 -3.66 -5.34
CA PHE A 73 -22.39 -4.43 -4.16
C PHE A 73 -23.18 -3.64 -3.12
N LEU A 74 -22.89 -2.34 -2.93
CA LEU A 74 -23.56 -1.53 -1.90
C LEU A 74 -24.96 -1.05 -2.32
N PHE A 75 -25.22 -0.92 -3.62
CA PHE A 75 -26.47 -0.37 -4.15
C PHE A 75 -27.39 -1.41 -4.80
N ARG A 76 -27.08 -2.69 -4.67
CA ARG A 76 -27.92 -3.82 -5.11
C ARG A 76 -28.51 -4.53 -3.90
#